data_AF-A0A961TBT8-F1
#
_entry.id   AF-A0A961TBT8-F1
#
_cell.length_a   1.000
_cell.length_b   1.000
_cell.length_c   1.000
_cell.angle_alpha   90.00
_cell.angle_beta   90.00
_cell.angle_gamma   90.00
#
_symmetry.space_group_name_H-M   'P 1'
#
loop_
_entity.id
_entity.type
_entity.pdbx_description
1 polymer ?
#
loop_
_entity_poly.entity_id
_entity_poly.type
_entity_poly.pdbx_seq_one_letter_code
_entity_poly.pdbx_strand_id
1 'polypeptide(L)'
;LPKVKFANYPGFHSMPSDHLACNKAKFDSMPAHHQRIMKVAMESLALRTALTFEKANAEAAAALREQGVTLSAWTDEEKAKFRQAALAAWGDFATTDEAKALVESHSTYLRQLGLVK
;
A
#
# COMPACT_ATOMS: atom_id res chain seq x y z
N LEU A 1 17.71 -18.48 16.80
CA LEU A 1 17.15 -18.74 15.46
C LEU A 1 18.20 -18.40 14.41
N PRO A 2 18.39 -19.21 13.36
CA PRO A 2 19.31 -18.88 12.27
C PRO A 2 18.89 -17.55 11.60
N LYS A 3 19.85 -16.69 11.27
CA LYS A 3 19.59 -15.43 10.58
C LYS A 3 19.18 -15.72 9.13
N VAL A 4 18.02 -15.20 8.71
CA VAL A 4 17.57 -15.24 7.31
C VAL A 4 18.57 -14.47 6.43
N LYS A 5 18.94 -15.04 5.27
CA LYS A 5 20.00 -14.50 4.38
C LYS A 5 19.50 -13.89 3.08
N PHE A 6 18.23 -14.10 2.75
CA PHE A 6 17.65 -13.63 1.49
C PHE A 6 16.32 -12.95 1.79
N ALA A 7 16.10 -11.77 1.21
CA ALA A 7 14.83 -11.08 1.25
C ALA A 7 14.57 -10.37 -0.08
N ASN A 8 13.30 -10.12 -0.38
CA ASN A 8 12.93 -9.34 -1.55
C ASN A 8 12.66 -7.89 -1.14
N TYR A 9 13.34 -6.94 -1.77
CA TYR A 9 13.15 -5.51 -1.59
C TYR A 9 13.33 -4.76 -2.91
N PRO A 10 12.38 -3.89 -3.33
CA PRO A 10 11.13 -3.56 -2.64
C PRO A 10 10.13 -4.74 -2.56
N GLY A 11 9.24 -4.70 -1.56
CA GLY A 11 8.14 -5.67 -1.44
C GLY A 11 7.12 -5.52 -2.59
N PHE A 12 6.24 -6.52 -2.77
CA PHE A 12 5.33 -6.59 -3.93
C PHE A 12 3.84 -6.84 -3.59
N HIS A 13 3.49 -7.14 -2.33
CA HIS A 13 2.14 -7.62 -1.98
C HIS A 13 1.39 -6.80 -0.94
N SER A 14 2.09 -6.09 -0.04
CA SER A 14 1.47 -5.39 1.07
C SER A 14 1.98 -3.95 1.11
N MET A 15 1.12 -3.03 0.69
CA MET A 15 1.27 -1.60 0.90
C MET A 15 0.05 -1.13 1.71
N PRO A 16 0.02 -1.42 3.03
CA PRO A 16 -1.13 -1.11 3.87
C PRO A 16 -1.34 0.41 3.96
N SER A 17 -2.60 0.82 3.98
CA SER A 17 -2.99 2.20 4.26
C SER A 17 -3.67 2.25 5.63
N ASP A 18 -3.12 3.05 6.53
CA ASP A 18 -3.71 3.26 7.84
C ASP A 18 -4.92 4.21 7.74
N HIS A 19 -6.04 3.80 8.34
CA HIS A 19 -7.28 4.58 8.33
C HIS A 19 -7.53 5.24 9.68
N LEU A 20 -7.88 6.52 9.66
CA LEU A 20 -8.57 7.14 10.80
C LEU A 20 -10.08 6.96 10.61
N ALA A 21 -10.65 6.01 11.34
CA ALA A 21 -12.10 5.83 11.43
C ALA A 21 -12.65 6.56 12.66
N CYS A 22 -13.80 7.22 12.52
CA CYS A 22 -14.48 7.89 13.62
C CYS A 22 -16.01 7.74 13.51
N ASN A 23 -16.72 8.02 14.61
CA ASN A 23 -18.18 7.98 14.59
C ASN A 23 -18.74 9.04 13.61
N LYS A 24 -19.52 8.58 12.64
CA LYS A 24 -20.07 9.43 11.57
C LYS A 24 -20.90 10.61 12.11
N ALA A 25 -21.81 10.36 13.04
CA ALA A 25 -22.67 11.42 13.59
C ALA A 25 -21.85 12.50 14.31
N LYS A 26 -20.79 12.11 15.02
CA LYS A 26 -19.88 13.06 15.66
C LYS A 26 -19.09 13.87 14.63
N PHE A 27 -18.54 13.22 13.62
CA PHE A 27 -17.82 13.90 12.54
C PHE A 27 -18.73 14.90 11.81
N ASP A 28 -19.93 14.48 11.42
CA ASP A 28 -20.91 15.30 10.72
C ASP A 28 -21.39 16.49 11.58
N SER A 29 -21.45 16.34 12.91
CA SER A 29 -21.79 17.43 13.83
C SER A 29 -20.66 18.45 14.05
N MET A 30 -19.42 18.16 13.61
CA MET A 30 -18.32 19.10 13.76
C MET A 30 -18.50 20.30 12.83
N PRO A 31 -18.09 21.51 13.26
CA PRO A 31 -17.96 22.64 12.35
C PRO A 31 -17.09 22.30 11.13
N ALA A 32 -17.44 22.84 9.97
CA ALA A 32 -16.76 22.55 8.70
C ALA A 32 -15.23 22.77 8.76
N HIS A 33 -14.77 23.77 9.52
CA HIS A 33 -13.34 24.03 9.70
C HIS A 33 -12.64 22.92 10.49
N HIS A 34 -13.28 22.31 11.49
CA HIS A 34 -12.72 21.16 12.22
C HIS A 34 -12.66 19.91 11.34
N GLN A 35 -13.71 19.64 10.55
CA GLN A 35 -13.67 18.54 9.57
C GLN A 35 -12.52 18.74 8.56
N ARG A 36 -12.30 19.99 8.11
CA ARG A 36 -11.20 20.31 7.19
C ARG A 36 -9.83 20.11 7.84
N ILE A 37 -9.66 20.53 9.10
CA ILE A 37 -8.42 20.30 9.85
C ILE A 37 -8.11 18.80 9.92
N MET A 38 -9.09 17.96 10.26
CA MET A 38 -8.89 16.50 10.31
C MET A 38 -8.46 15.91 8.97
N LYS A 39 -9.13 16.30 7.87
CA LYS A 39 -8.80 15.80 6.52
C LYS A 39 -7.37 16.17 6.12
N VAL A 40 -7.01 17.44 6.28
CA VAL A 40 -5.66 17.94 5.94
C VAL A 40 -4.60 17.33 6.85
N ALA A 41 -4.90 17.13 8.14
CA ALA A 41 -3.99 16.46 9.05
C ALA A 41 -3.71 15.01 8.62
N MET A 42 -4.72 14.27 8.17
CA MET A 42 -4.53 12.91 7.65
C MET A 42 -3.77 12.87 6.33
N GLU A 43 -4.02 13.80 5.40
CA GLU A 43 -3.21 13.94 4.18
C GLU A 43 -1.74 14.23 4.50
N SER A 44 -1.49 15.17 5.42
CA SER A 44 -0.14 15.48 5.88
C SER A 44 0.52 14.32 6.60
N LEU A 45 -0.24 13.55 7.39
CA LEU A 45 0.27 12.37 8.08
C LEU A 45 0.66 11.30 7.07
N ALA A 46 -0.19 11.01 6.07
CA ALA A 46 0.09 10.03 5.03
C ALA A 46 1.42 10.33 4.31
N LEU A 47 1.63 11.58 3.89
CA LEU A 47 2.87 11.99 3.24
C LEU A 47 4.09 11.85 4.17
N ARG A 48 3.99 12.33 5.42
CA ARG A 48 5.10 12.27 6.39
C ARG A 48 5.46 10.84 6.74
N THR A 49 4.47 9.97 6.92
CA THR A 49 4.66 8.55 7.19
C THR A 49 5.34 7.85 6.03
N ALA A 50 4.90 8.10 4.78
CA ALA A 50 5.55 7.55 3.59
C ALA A 50 7.04 7.95 3.51
N LEU A 51 7.36 9.23 3.70
CA LEU A 51 8.74 9.73 3.68
C LEU A 51 9.60 9.15 4.82
N THR A 52 9.02 9.04 6.02
CA THR A 52 9.71 8.49 7.19
C THR A 52 10.11 7.04 6.95
N PHE A 53 9.18 6.22 6.44
CA PHE A 53 9.45 4.82 6.18
C PHE A 53 10.32 4.60 4.94
N GLU A 54 10.20 5.41 3.89
CA GLU A 54 11.11 5.33 2.74
C GLU A 54 12.56 5.51 3.19
N LYS A 55 12.83 6.54 4.01
CA LYS A 55 14.17 6.76 4.59
C LYS A 55 14.62 5.60 5.47
N ALA A 56 13.79 5.19 6.42
CA ALA A 56 14.14 4.13 7.36
C ALA A 56 14.39 2.78 6.65
N ASN A 57 13.60 2.48 5.62
CA ASN A 57 13.77 1.28 4.80
C ASN A 57 15.06 1.35 3.97
N ALA A 58 15.40 2.51 3.40
CA ALA A 58 16.67 2.68 2.70
C ALA A 58 17.89 2.47 3.63
N GLU A 59 17.84 3.04 4.84
CA GLU A 59 18.88 2.85 5.87
C GLU A 59 18.99 1.38 6.30
N ALA A 60 17.86 0.72 6.55
CA ALA A 60 17.82 -0.70 6.90
C ALA A 60 18.34 -1.58 5.75
N ALA A 61 17.98 -1.28 4.51
CA ALA A 61 18.43 -2.02 3.35
C ALA A 61 19.95 -1.90 3.12
N ALA A 62 20.55 -0.75 3.44
CA ALA A 62 22.01 -0.59 3.43
C ALA A 62 22.66 -1.44 4.53
N ALA A 63 22.20 -1.32 5.78
CA ALA A 63 22.74 -2.07 6.91
C ALA A 63 22.61 -3.60 6.74
N LEU A 64 21.51 -4.08 6.16
CA LEU A 64 21.32 -5.50 5.88
C LEU A 64 22.32 -6.03 4.86
N ARG A 65 22.64 -5.25 3.82
CA ARG A 65 23.65 -5.63 2.83
C ARG A 65 25.05 -5.71 3.45
N GLU A 66 25.42 -4.77 4.33
CA GLU A 66 26.69 -4.81 5.08
C GLU A 66 26.78 -6.07 5.98
N GLN A 67 25.65 -6.52 6.50
CA GLN A 67 25.54 -7.76 7.29
C GLN A 67 25.51 -9.04 6.43
N GLY A 68 25.69 -8.91 5.11
CA GLY A 68 25.72 -10.03 4.16
C GLY A 68 24.35 -10.62 3.87
N VAL A 69 23.27 -9.85 3.95
CA VAL A 69 21.94 -10.24 3.48
C VAL A 69 21.79 -9.87 2.01
N THR A 70 21.34 -10.82 1.20
CA THR A 70 21.00 -10.60 -0.20
C THR A 70 19.59 -10.03 -0.30
N LEU A 71 19.49 -8.78 -0.78
CA LEU A 71 18.23 -8.14 -1.10
C LEU A 71 17.99 -8.19 -2.62
N SER A 72 17.07 -9.05 -3.05
CA SER A 72 16.68 -9.19 -4.45
C SER A 72 15.52 -8.27 -4.78
N ALA A 73 15.49 -7.72 -6.00
CA ALA A 73 14.33 -7.02 -6.52
C ALA A 73 13.73 -7.85 -7.65
N TRP A 74 12.41 -8.09 -7.59
CA TRP A 74 11.70 -8.71 -8.71
C TRP A 74 11.78 -7.83 -9.95
N THR A 75 11.88 -8.47 -11.11
CA THR A 75 11.78 -7.79 -12.39
C THR A 75 10.36 -7.27 -12.58
N ASP A 76 10.19 -6.31 -13.49
CA ASP A 76 8.85 -5.79 -13.78
C ASP A 76 7.96 -6.86 -14.44
N GLU A 77 8.55 -7.82 -15.16
CA GLU A 77 7.85 -8.98 -15.69
C GLU A 77 7.27 -9.86 -14.56
N GLU A 78 8.05 -10.19 -13.54
CA GLU A 78 7.58 -11.01 -12.41
C GLU A 78 6.54 -10.25 -11.56
N LYS A 79 6.71 -8.94 -11.37
CA LYS A 79 5.68 -8.11 -10.74
C LYS A 79 4.38 -8.10 -11.56
N ALA A 80 4.46 -8.04 -12.88
CA ALA A 80 3.29 -8.06 -13.75
C ALA A 80 2.55 -9.41 -13.69
N LYS A 81 3.28 -10.53 -13.72
CA LYS A 81 2.71 -11.88 -13.52
C LYS A 81 1.98 -11.97 -12.17
N PHE A 82 2.60 -11.48 -11.10
CA PHE A 82 1.97 -11.44 -9.78
C PHE A 82 0.72 -10.59 -9.74
N ARG A 83 0.74 -9.37 -10.32
CA ARG A 83 -0.45 -8.49 -10.38
C ARG A 83 -1.59 -9.14 -11.15
N GLN A 84 -1.31 -9.81 -12.27
CA GLN A 84 -2.34 -10.53 -13.03
C GLN A 84 -2.96 -11.65 -12.20
N ALA A 85 -2.15 -12.45 -11.49
CA ALA A 85 -2.65 -13.49 -10.60
C ALA A 85 -3.48 -12.92 -9.44
N ALA A 86 -3.03 -11.80 -8.84
CA ALA A 86 -3.76 -11.12 -7.78
C ALA A 86 -5.12 -10.58 -8.26
N LEU A 87 -5.17 -9.93 -9.43
CA LEU A 87 -6.42 -9.44 -10.02
C LEU A 87 -7.40 -10.57 -10.31
N ALA A 88 -6.92 -11.70 -10.83
CA ALA A 88 -7.75 -12.88 -11.07
C ALA A 88 -8.37 -13.40 -9.75
N ALA A 89 -7.56 -13.48 -8.69
CA ALA A 89 -8.01 -13.91 -7.37
C ALA A 89 -8.99 -12.91 -6.71
N TRP A 90 -8.83 -11.60 -6.92
CA TRP A 90 -9.72 -10.60 -6.32
C TRP A 90 -11.19 -10.78 -6.74
N GLY A 91 -11.43 -11.26 -7.96
CA GLY A 91 -12.77 -11.57 -8.45
C GLY A 91 -13.49 -12.62 -7.60
N ASP A 92 -12.76 -13.64 -7.12
CA ASP A 92 -13.32 -14.71 -6.29
C ASP A 92 -13.82 -14.21 -4.94
N PHE A 93 -13.24 -13.13 -4.43
CA PHE A 93 -13.61 -12.51 -3.15
C PHE A 93 -14.64 -11.38 -3.30
N ALA A 94 -14.89 -10.89 -4.51
CA ALA A 94 -15.81 -9.80 -4.79
C ALA A 94 -17.28 -10.29 -4.85
N THR A 95 -17.78 -10.78 -3.72
CA THR A 95 -19.09 -11.46 -3.65
C THR A 95 -20.29 -10.52 -3.47
N THR A 96 -20.07 -9.25 -3.07
CA THR A 96 -21.11 -8.22 -2.96
C THR A 96 -20.94 -7.14 -4.02
N ASP A 97 -21.98 -6.34 -4.27
CA ASP A 97 -21.91 -5.27 -5.25
C ASP A 97 -20.91 -4.16 -4.85
N GLU A 98 -20.78 -3.89 -3.54
CA GLU A 98 -19.75 -2.99 -3.01
C GLU A 98 -18.35 -3.54 -3.22
N ALA A 99 -18.15 -4.84 -2.99
CA ALA A 99 -16.85 -5.48 -3.21
C ALA A 99 -16.46 -5.49 -4.69
N LYS A 100 -17.41 -5.75 -5.60
CA LYS A 100 -17.21 -5.63 -7.05
C LYS A 100 -16.85 -4.21 -7.46
N ALA A 101 -17.58 -3.21 -6.94
CA ALA A 101 -17.28 -1.81 -7.20
C ALA A 101 -15.88 -1.42 -6.70
N LEU A 102 -15.47 -1.92 -5.54
CA LEU A 102 -14.13 -1.70 -4.98
C LEU A 102 -13.03 -2.31 -5.87
N VAL A 103 -13.20 -3.56 -6.31
CA VAL A 103 -12.26 -4.24 -7.20
C VAL A 103 -12.17 -3.55 -8.55
N GLU A 104 -13.31 -3.12 -9.12
CA GLU A 104 -13.30 -2.38 -10.39
C GLU A 104 -12.62 -1.02 -10.25
N SER A 105 -12.87 -0.29 -9.16
CA SER A 105 -12.19 0.99 -8.89
C SER A 105 -10.68 0.82 -8.84
N HIS A 106 -10.18 -0.21 -8.16
CA HIS A 106 -8.74 -0.49 -8.10
C HIS A 106 -8.19 -0.92 -9.46
N SER A 107 -8.89 -1.79 -10.17
CA SER A 107 -8.49 -2.29 -11.49
C SER A 107 -8.40 -1.16 -12.52
N THR A 108 -9.38 -0.26 -12.53
CA THR A 108 -9.37 0.94 -13.37
C THR A 108 -8.17 1.84 -13.05
N TYR A 109 -7.88 2.09 -11.77
CA TYR A 109 -6.72 2.91 -11.40
C TYR A 109 -5.39 2.25 -11.82
N LEU A 110 -5.23 0.94 -11.65
CA LEU A 110 -4.04 0.21 -12.11
C LEU A 110 -3.87 0.27 -13.64
N ARG A 111 -4.97 0.22 -14.40
CA ARG A 111 -4.98 0.41 -15.86
C ARG A 111 -4.55 1.83 -16.25
N GLN A 112 -5.04 2.86 -15.55
CA GLN A 112 -4.62 4.25 -15.79
C GLN A 112 -3.12 4.47 -15.57
N LEU A 113 -2.53 3.76 -14.60
CA LEU A 113 -1.10 3.80 -14.35
C LEU A 113 -0.28 2.90 -15.30
N GLY A 114 -0.92 2.14 -16.20
CA GLY A 114 -0.25 1.20 -17.09
C GLY A 114 0.38 -0.01 -16.40
N LEU A 115 -0.03 -0.31 -15.15
CA LEU A 115 0.52 -1.41 -14.35
C LEU A 115 -0.11 -2.77 -14.69
N VAL A 116 -1.28 -2.76 -15.31
CA VAL A 116 -2.05 -3.92 -15.78
C VAL A 116 -2.73 -3.55 -17.11
N LYS A 117 -2.97 -4.54 -17.97
CA LYS A 117 -3.63 -4.37 -19.26
C LYS A 117 -5.15 -4.53 -19.12
#